data_AF-A0A6A5R2A1-F1
#
_entry.id   AF-A0A6A5R2A1-F1
#
_cell.length_a   1.000
_cell.length_b   1.000
_cell.length_c   1.000
_cell.angle_alpha   90.00
_cell.angle_beta   90.00
_cell.angle_gamma   90.00
#
_symmetry.space_group_name_H-M   'P 1'
#
loop_
_entity.id
_entity.type
_entity.pdbx_description
1 polymer ?
#
loop_
_entity_poly.entity_id
_entity_poly.type
_entity_poly.pdbx_seq_one_letter_code
_entity_poly.pdbx_strand_id
1 'polypeptide(L)' 'MLQRLGDNLLAIYTDASSIKKGTGIGIGVTALDYKQQAKEIYSTKYNISKGQIVYNRELEGITRAFKFAASTAIAGQEI' A
#
# COMPACT_ATOMS: atom_id res chain seq x y z
N MET A 1 1.70 25.58 -15.59
CA MET A 1 2.87 24.74 -15.23
C MET A 1 2.39 23.29 -15.34
N LEU A 2 2.86 22.53 -16.33
CA LEU A 2 2.49 21.12 -16.48
C LEU A 2 3.18 20.31 -15.38
N GLN A 3 2.41 19.66 -14.52
CA GLN A 3 2.91 18.70 -13.53
C GLN A 3 3.48 17.50 -14.29
N ARG A 4 4.76 17.18 -14.11
CA ARG A 4 5.33 15.97 -14.71
C ARG A 4 4.99 14.79 -13.82
N LEU A 5 4.80 13.61 -14.42
CA LEU A 5 4.75 12.35 -13.70
C LEU A 5 6.03 12.25 -12.86
N GLY A 6 5.93 12.36 -11.54
CA GLY A 6 7.08 12.34 -10.61
C GLY A 6 7.24 13.57 -9.69
N ASP A 7 6.63 14.72 -10.00
CA ASP A 7 6.75 15.92 -9.12
C ASP A 7 5.97 15.75 -7.80
N ASN A 8 5.03 14.81 -7.79
CA ASN A 8 4.19 14.45 -6.65
C ASN A 8 4.17 12.93 -6.42
N LEU A 9 5.34 12.32 -6.28
CA LEU A 9 5.43 10.87 -6.15
C LEU A 9 5.02 10.39 -4.75
N LEU A 10 3.86 9.73 -4.68
CA LEU A 10 3.50 8.87 -3.56
C LEU A 10 3.98 7.45 -3.88
N ALA A 11 4.93 6.92 -3.10
CA ALA A 11 5.33 5.52 -3.24
C ALA A 11 4.59 4.68 -2.20
N ILE A 12 3.89 3.64 -2.65
CA ILE A 12 3.19 2.71 -1.76
C ILE A 12 3.84 1.34 -1.89
N TYR A 13 4.26 0.79 -0.76
CA TYR A 13 4.87 -0.54 -0.67
C TYR A 13 3.92 -1.48 0.06
N THR A 14 3.77 -2.68 -0.47
CA THR A 14 2.93 -3.72 0.10
C THR A 14 3.70 -5.03 0.11
N ASP A 15 3.56 -5.80 1.18
CA ASP A 15 4.14 -7.14 1.28
C ASP A 15 3.22 -8.02 2.12
N ALA A 16 3.04 -9.27 1.71
CA ALA A 16 2.30 -10.26 2.45
C ALA A 16 3.21 -11.41 2.89
N SER A 17 3.16 -11.73 4.18
CA SER A 17 3.99 -12.77 4.77
C SER A 17 3.17 -13.73 5.62
N SER A 18 3.66 -14.96 5.70
CA SER A 18 3.10 -15.98 6.59
C SER A 18 4.23 -16.64 7.37
N ILE A 19 3.93 -17.05 8.60
CA ILE A 19 4.86 -17.83 9.43
C ILE A 19 4.42 -19.29 9.45
N LYS A 20 5.39 -20.20 9.55
CA LYS A 20 5.10 -21.64 9.70
C LYS A 20 4.28 -21.86 10.97
N LYS A 21 3.11 -22.52 10.85
CA LYS A 21 2.10 -22.70 11.92
C LYS A 21 1.41 -21.40 12.38
N GLY A 22 1.51 -20.31 11.62
CA GLY A 22 0.81 -19.05 11.89
C GLY A 22 -0.71 -19.18 11.82
N THR A 23 -1.41 -18.27 12.50
CA THR A 23 -2.88 -18.23 12.52
C THR A 23 -3.49 -17.47 11.34
N GLY A 24 -2.67 -17.07 10.36
CA GLY A 24 -3.11 -16.24 9.24
C GLY A 24 -1.94 -15.76 8.39
N ILE A 25 -2.25 -14.83 7.49
CA ILE A 25 -1.28 -14.11 6.67
C ILE A 25 -1.30 -12.64 7.10
N GLY A 26 -0.11 -12.12 7.37
CA GLY A 26 0.11 -10.70 7.63
C GLY A 26 0.25 -9.93 6.33
N ILE A 27 -0.35 -8.75 6.25
CA ILE A 27 -0.13 -7.77 5.17
C ILE A 27 0.43 -6.51 5.82
N GLY A 28 1.54 -6.02 5.29
CA GLY A 28 2.04 -4.67 5.58
C GLY A 28 1.76 -3.74 4.40
N VAL A 29 1.33 -2.51 4.68
CA VAL A 29 1.23 -1.44 3.68
C VAL A 29 1.86 -0.19 4.27
N THR A 30 2.78 0.45 3.54
CA THR A 30 3.36 1.74 3.90
C THR A 30 3.32 2.68 2.70
N ALA A 31 3.02 3.95 2.92
CA ALA A 31 3.08 4.99 1.90
C ALA A 31 4.05 6.10 2.30
N LEU A 32 4.96 6.44 1.39
CA LEU A 32 5.97 7.48 1.54
C LEU A 32 5.66 8.64 0.59
N ASP A 33 5.59 9.86 1.14
CA ASP A 33 5.45 11.08 0.35
C ASP A 33 6.84 11.65 0.03
N TYR A 34 7.27 11.53 -1.22
CA TYR A 34 8.56 12.03 -1.66
C TYR A 34 8.62 13.55 -1.76
N LYS A 35 7.48 14.26 -1.79
CA LYS A 35 7.48 15.72 -1.63
C LYS A 35 7.91 16.13 -0.22
N GLN A 36 7.70 15.26 0.75
CA GLN A 36 8.06 15.46 2.15
C GLN A 36 9.32 14.67 2.52
N GLN A 37 10.30 14.57 1.62
CA GLN A 37 11.57 13.87 1.87
C GLN A 37 11.38 12.39 2.24
N ALA A 38 10.49 11.70 1.51
CA ALA A 38 10.11 10.31 1.74
C ALA A 38 9.55 10.03 3.14
N LYS A 39 8.87 11.03 3.73
CA LYS A 39 8.17 10.86 5.01
C LYS A 39 7.08 9.81 4.89
N GLU A 40 7.03 8.91 5.86
CA GLU A 40 5.91 7.98 6.00
C GLU A 40 4.65 8.75 6.39
N ILE A 41 3.63 8.70 5.53
CA ILE A 41 2.34 9.37 5.75
C ILE A 41 1.22 8.38 6.08
N TYR A 42 1.46 7.09 5.84
CA TYR A 42 0.53 6.02 6.14
C TYR A 42 1.28 4.71 6.38
N SER A 43 0.91 3.99 7.43
CA SER A 43 1.41 2.65 7.71
C SER A 43 0.32 1.83 8.37
N THR A 44 0.14 0.59 7.92
CA THR A 44 -0.83 -0.31 8.51
C THR A 44 -0.39 -1.76 8.39
N LYS A 45 -0.91 -2.58 9.31
CA LYS A 45 -0.68 -4.02 9.36
C LYS A 45 -2.00 -4.72 9.58
N TYR A 46 -2.25 -5.75 8.79
CA TYR A 46 -3.44 -6.59 8.91
C TYR A 46 -3.02 -8.03 9.12
N ASN A 47 -3.63 -8.72 10.07
CA ASN A 47 -3.57 -10.18 10.14
C ASN A 47 -4.94 -10.70 9.72
N ILE A 48 -4.95 -11.54 8.69
CA ILE A 48 -6.20 -12.10 8.18
C ILE A 48 -6.19 -13.61 8.41
N SER A 49 -7.28 -14.07 9.02
CA SER A 49 -7.48 -15.39 9.62
C SER A 49 -7.08 -16.58 8.74
N LYS A 50 -6.98 -17.75 9.39
CA LYS A 50 -6.71 -19.05 8.77
C LYS A 50 -7.61 -19.31 7.55
N GLY A 51 -7.03 -19.90 6.49
CA GLY A 51 -7.75 -20.36 5.29
C GLY A 51 -7.45 -19.60 4.00
N GLN A 52 -6.40 -18.78 3.97
CA GLN A 52 -6.05 -17.93 2.82
C GLN A 52 -4.59 -18.19 2.43
N ILE A 53 -4.24 -17.97 1.16
CA ILE A 53 -2.87 -18.14 0.64
C ILE A 53 -2.19 -16.78 0.45
N VAL A 54 -0.85 -16.75 0.54
CA VAL A 54 -0.04 -15.51 0.48
C VAL A 54 -0.33 -14.71 -0.79
N TYR A 55 -0.45 -15.38 -1.94
CA TYR A 55 -0.76 -14.74 -3.22
C TYR A 55 -2.05 -13.89 -3.19
N ASN A 56 -3.13 -14.41 -2.60
CA ASN A 56 -4.39 -13.66 -2.48
C ASN A 56 -4.23 -12.43 -1.58
N ARG A 57 -3.19 -12.39 -0.75
CA ARG A 57 -2.92 -11.31 0.20
C ARG A 57 -1.97 -10.26 -0.34
N GLU A 58 -1.06 -10.64 -1.24
CA GLU A 58 -0.37 -9.66 -2.09
C GLU A 58 -1.38 -8.85 -2.91
N LEU A 59 -2.35 -9.52 -3.54
CA LEU A 59 -3.43 -8.87 -4.29
C LEU A 59 -4.29 -7.96 -3.40
N GLU A 60 -4.59 -8.37 -2.17
CA GLU A 60 -5.30 -7.53 -1.19
C GLU A 60 -4.45 -6.31 -0.77
N GLY A 61 -3.14 -6.48 -0.60
CA GLY A 61 -2.19 -5.40 -0.34
C GLY A 61 -2.23 -4.35 -1.45
N ILE A 62 -2.09 -4.78 -2.70
CA ILE A 62 -2.18 -3.91 -3.88
C ILE A 62 -3.54 -3.20 -3.95
N THR A 63 -4.63 -3.94 -3.72
CA THR A 63 -5.99 -3.36 -3.70
C THR A 63 -6.12 -2.24 -2.67
N ARG A 64 -5.54 -2.43 -1.48
CA ARG A 64 -5.53 -1.41 -0.41
C ARG A 64 -4.66 -0.22 -0.76
N ALA A 65 -3.51 -0.46 -1.38
CA ALA A 65 -2.65 0.62 -1.88
C ALA A 65 -3.41 1.52 -2.87
N PHE A 66 -4.10 0.93 -3.85
CA PHE A 66 -4.93 1.71 -4.78
C PHE A 66 -6.07 2.46 -4.10
N LYS A 67 -6.74 1.84 -3.11
CA LYS A 67 -7.80 2.53 -2.34
C LYS A 67 -7.24 3.73 -1.58
N PHE A 68 -6.07 3.60 -0.96
CA PHE A 68 -5.40 4.69 -0.26
C PHE A 68 -4.95 5.81 -1.23
N ALA A 69 -4.37 5.44 -2.37
CA ALA A 69 -3.99 6.39 -3.40
C ALA A 69 -5.21 7.17 -3.91
N ALA A 70 -6.31 6.47 -4.20
CA ALA A 70 -7.55 7.07 -4.66
C ALA A 70 -8.19 8.00 -3.63
N SER A 71 -8.10 7.69 -2.33
CA SER A 71 -8.62 8.58 -1.28
C SER A 71 -7.77 9.84 -1.05
N THR A 72 -6.51 9.82 -1.50
CA THR A 72 -5.54 10.91 -1.28
C THR A 72 -5.32 11.75 -2.54
N ALA A 73 -5.68 11.23 -3.72
CA ALA A 73 -5.56 11.93 -5.00
C ALA A 73 -6.48 13.15 -5.07
N ILE A 74 -5.98 14.23 -5.68
CA ILE A 74 -6.82 15.39 -6.05
C ILE A 74 -7.57 15.13 -7.36
N ALA A 75 -8.68 15.84 -7.57
CA ALA A 75 -9.48 15.67 -8.78
C ALA A 75 -8.64 15.87 -10.06
N GLY A 76 -8.70 14.89 -10.97
CA GLY A 76 -7.95 14.90 -12.23
C GLY A 76 -6.50 14.42 -12.12
N GLN A 77 -6.02 14.01 -10.94
CA GLN A 77 -4.71 13.40 -10.78
C GLN A 77 -4.76 11.92 -11.22
N GLU A 78 -3.82 11.53 -12.09
CA GLU A 78 -3.59 10.13 -12.46
C GLU A 78 -2.89 9.37 -11.32
N ILE A 79 -3.27 8.10 -11.13
CA ILE A 79 -2.76 7.18 -10.10
C ILE A 79 -2.01 6.03 -10.77
#